data_AF-A0A5N6JTF3-F1
#
_entry.id   AF-A0A5N6JTF3-F1
#
_cell.length_a   1.000
_cell.length_b   1.000
_cell.length_c   1.000
_cell.angle_alpha   90.00
_cell.angle_beta   90.00
_cell.angle_gamma   90.00
#
_symmetry.space_group_name_H-M   'P 1'
#
loop_
_entity.id
_entity.type
_entity.pdbx_description
1 polymer ?
#
loop_
_entity_poly.entity_id
_entity_poly.type
_entity_poly.pdbx_seq_one_letter_code
_entity_poly.pdbx_strand_id
1 'polypeptide(L)'
;MLKTSFERPEITGDLPFPRNPIIFKNPGHDADVRITVFGQEYHVHSVILRLYSNYFRRFLDAPNRKEPAKYAPFAYEYAAIMDDDGEWGLEPVSLEAQDTPPDEAQFEKWDSLLTNNRCIYTEAISFHNILKAMYHRPITIGSFFQFADTVRLADFYCALPILSASIDLILRNLIPSPNFSFNPQDIPRSRIKMLGDWFCTHPLDMCILSCKLHHKELFHDALIFVVGKWPRMLLEYEKPKSAQWNWIERLEPHPRIIETIGYSLAQLIELQSAVATNLRRDAATCPFVSNMVNDIEKQIQRRDPVYSRRTPLETARFYVKLMNGLREAIQRGRVGDTWKVFVGELKILLSFDPVLVNELPVEVVRDQFWCARVEEGVFPWEGEDVDW
;
A
#
# COMPACT_ATOMS: atom_id res chain seq x y z
N MET A 1 24.08 -1.49 3.01
CA MET A 1 23.76 -0.05 3.04
C MET A 1 23.23 0.35 1.67
N LEU A 2 21.92 0.40 1.50
CA LEU A 2 21.30 1.11 0.38
C LEU A 2 20.72 2.38 0.99
N LYS A 3 21.46 3.49 0.89
CA LYS A 3 20.87 4.82 1.02
C LYS A 3 20.06 5.02 -0.25
N THR A 4 18.78 4.67 -0.24
CA THR A 4 17.83 5.20 -1.21
C THR A 4 17.49 6.62 -0.75
N SER A 5 18.41 7.56 -1.01
CA SER A 5 18.06 8.97 -1.07
C SER A 5 17.20 9.13 -2.32
N PHE A 6 15.89 8.93 -2.18
CA PHE A 6 14.96 9.41 -3.18
C PHE A 6 15.00 10.93 -3.09
N GLU A 7 15.53 11.55 -4.13
CA GLU A 7 15.58 12.99 -4.28
C GLU A 7 14.16 13.55 -4.17
N ARG A 8 14.03 14.57 -3.31
CA ARG A 8 12.85 15.43 -3.23
C ARG A 8 12.47 15.79 -4.67
N PRO A 9 11.19 15.67 -5.10
CA PRO A 9 10.82 16.18 -6.41
C PRO A 9 11.28 17.63 -6.48
N GLU A 10 12.14 17.95 -7.47
CA GLU A 10 12.59 19.31 -7.69
C GLU A 10 11.35 20.19 -7.81
N ILE A 11 11.22 21.13 -6.88
CA ILE A 11 10.22 22.19 -6.94
C ILE A 11 10.65 23.09 -8.09
N THR A 12 10.28 22.71 -9.31
CA THR A 12 10.35 23.62 -10.46
C THR A 12 9.46 24.80 -10.10
N GLY A 13 10.04 25.99 -9.96
CA GLY A 13 9.54 27.19 -9.26
C GLY A 13 8.19 27.79 -9.65
N ASP A 14 7.28 27.05 -10.28
CA ASP A 14 5.88 27.41 -10.41
C ASP A 14 5.06 26.54 -9.43
N LEU A 15 4.34 27.19 -8.52
CA LEU A 15 3.31 26.52 -7.73
C LEU A 15 2.38 25.77 -8.71
N PRO A 16 2.20 24.45 -8.59
CA PRO A 16 1.46 23.61 -9.56
C PRO A 16 -0.05 23.85 -9.53
N PHE A 17 -0.48 24.75 -8.64
CA PHE A 17 -1.84 25.16 -8.45
C PHE A 17 -2.05 26.49 -9.17
N PRO A 18 -2.98 26.55 -10.14
CA PRO A 18 -3.28 27.81 -10.79
C PRO A 18 -3.66 28.84 -9.72
N ARG A 19 -3.18 30.08 -9.87
CA ARG A 19 -3.64 31.22 -9.05
C ARG A 19 -5.16 31.42 -9.15
N ASN A 20 -5.80 30.81 -10.15
CA ASN A 20 -7.24 30.86 -10.33
C ASN A 20 -7.94 29.81 -9.44
N PRO A 21 -9.10 30.15 -8.87
CA PRO A 21 -9.90 29.20 -8.12
C PRO A 21 -10.28 27.95 -8.94
N ILE A 22 -10.17 26.78 -8.31
CA ILE A 22 -10.65 25.52 -8.88
C ILE A 22 -12.12 25.35 -8.51
N ILE A 23 -12.99 25.42 -9.52
CA ILE A 23 -14.44 25.35 -9.33
C ILE A 23 -14.94 23.92 -9.55
N PHE A 24 -15.51 23.33 -8.50
CA PHE A 24 -16.30 22.11 -8.62
C PHE A 24 -17.73 22.49 -8.99
N LYS A 25 -18.27 21.82 -10.00
CA LYS A 25 -19.62 22.11 -10.52
C LYS A 25 -20.58 21.03 -10.04
N ASN A 26 -21.77 21.44 -9.61
CA ASN A 26 -22.90 20.56 -9.34
C ASN A 26 -24.13 21.12 -10.07
N PRO A 27 -24.80 20.38 -10.97
CA PRO A 27 -25.93 20.90 -11.72
C PRO A 27 -27.01 21.50 -10.83
N GLY A 28 -27.46 22.72 -11.16
CA GLY A 28 -28.54 23.42 -10.47
C GLY A 28 -28.16 24.03 -9.12
N HIS A 29 -26.88 24.03 -8.74
CA HIS A 29 -26.41 24.62 -7.48
C HIS A 29 -25.18 25.49 -7.73
N ASP A 30 -25.13 26.62 -7.03
CA ASP A 30 -23.94 27.47 -6.96
C ASP A 30 -23.04 27.02 -5.81
N ALA A 31 -21.73 27.17 -5.98
CA ALA A 31 -20.76 26.88 -4.93
C ALA A 31 -20.93 27.87 -3.77
N ASP A 32 -21.20 27.35 -2.58
CA ASP A 32 -21.47 28.13 -1.37
C ASP A 32 -20.33 28.05 -0.33
N VAL A 33 -19.27 27.29 -0.63
CA VAL A 33 -18.08 27.14 0.21
C VAL A 33 -16.82 27.51 -0.58
N ARG A 34 -15.99 28.37 0.02
CA ARG A 34 -14.62 28.66 -0.40
C ARG A 34 -13.63 28.02 0.57
N ILE A 35 -12.72 27.20 0.05
CA ILE A 35 -11.64 26.57 0.82
C ILE A 35 -10.30 26.96 0.21
N THR A 36 -9.37 27.49 1.00
CA THR A 36 -8.01 27.83 0.55
C THR A 36 -7.00 26.91 1.21
N VAL A 37 -6.31 26.07 0.44
CA VAL A 37 -5.26 25.16 0.95
C VAL A 37 -3.94 25.52 0.32
N PHE A 38 -2.99 25.99 1.14
CA PHE A 38 -1.64 26.38 0.73
C PHE A 38 -1.64 27.26 -0.55
N GLY A 39 -2.48 28.29 -0.56
CA GLY A 39 -2.60 29.23 -1.68
C GLY A 39 -3.50 28.80 -2.84
N GLN A 40 -3.95 27.53 -2.90
CA GLN A 40 -4.95 27.10 -3.88
C GLN A 40 -6.36 27.29 -3.32
N GLU A 41 -7.17 28.08 -4.02
CA GLU A 41 -8.59 28.29 -3.73
C GLU A 41 -9.48 27.24 -4.41
N TYR A 42 -10.47 26.71 -3.70
CA TYR A 42 -11.47 25.76 -4.17
C TYR A 42 -12.87 26.32 -3.92
N HIS A 43 -13.72 26.31 -4.95
CA HIS A 43 -15.14 26.61 -4.82
C HIS A 43 -15.92 25.29 -4.87
N VAL A 44 -16.59 24.97 -3.77
CA VAL A 44 -17.28 23.70 -3.56
C VAL A 44 -18.65 23.94 -2.91
N HIS A 45 -19.45 22.88 -2.85
CA HIS A 45 -20.81 22.87 -2.31
C HIS A 45 -20.84 22.20 -0.95
N SER A 46 -21.38 22.89 0.05
CA SER A 46 -21.52 22.40 1.42
C SER A 46 -22.34 21.12 1.49
N VAL A 47 -23.35 20.96 0.63
CA VAL A 47 -24.17 19.74 0.56
C VAL A 47 -23.36 18.51 0.18
N ILE A 48 -22.40 18.63 -0.74
CA ILE A 48 -21.55 17.53 -1.18
C ILE A 48 -20.51 17.19 -0.10
N LEU A 49 -19.92 18.21 0.53
CA LEU A 49 -18.99 18.01 1.65
C LEU A 49 -19.66 17.23 2.80
N ARG A 50 -20.88 17.64 3.20
CA ARG A 50 -21.64 16.98 4.28
C ARG A 50 -22.10 15.57 3.92
N LEU A 51 -22.34 15.31 2.64
CA LEU A 51 -22.74 14.00 2.15
C LEU A 51 -21.62 12.97 2.34
N TYR A 52 -20.38 13.35 2.02
CA TYR A 52 -19.25 12.41 1.95
C TYR A 52 -18.21 12.57 3.06
N SER A 53 -18.48 13.42 4.06
CA SER A 53 -17.59 13.61 5.20
C SER A 53 -18.35 13.97 6.47
N ASN A 54 -18.19 13.13 7.51
CA ASN A 54 -18.76 13.42 8.82
C ASN A 54 -18.09 14.62 9.49
N TYR A 55 -16.81 14.87 9.22
CA TYR A 55 -16.11 16.09 9.64
C TYR A 55 -16.87 17.34 9.17
N PHE A 56 -17.14 17.47 7.87
CA PHE A 56 -17.84 18.65 7.34
C PHE A 56 -19.30 18.72 7.79
N ARG A 57 -19.95 17.58 8.03
CA ARG A 57 -21.30 17.52 8.61
C ARG A 57 -21.37 18.18 9.99
N ARG A 58 -20.37 17.96 10.83
CA ARG A 58 -20.30 18.53 12.19
C ARG A 58 -19.77 19.96 12.19
N PHE A 59 -18.79 20.24 11.33
CA PHE A 59 -18.01 21.47 11.39
C PHE A 59 -18.66 22.66 10.69
N LEU A 60 -19.35 22.43 9.56
CA LEU A 60 -19.98 23.51 8.80
C LEU A 60 -21.17 24.13 9.56
N ASP A 61 -21.93 23.33 10.29
CA ASP A 61 -23.13 23.77 11.03
C ASP A 61 -22.90 23.89 12.55
N ALA A 62 -21.65 24.06 12.98
CA ALA A 62 -21.31 24.21 14.39
C ALA A 62 -22.07 25.42 15.00
N PRO A 63 -22.71 25.27 16.18
CA PRO A 63 -23.62 26.28 16.75
C PRO A 63 -22.94 27.61 17.11
N ASN A 64 -21.61 27.61 17.27
CA ASN A 64 -20.82 28.80 17.58
C ASN A 64 -20.35 29.57 16.34
N ARG A 65 -20.81 29.17 15.15
CA ARG A 65 -20.39 29.79 13.91
C ARG A 65 -21.04 31.16 13.72
N LYS A 66 -20.23 32.15 13.35
CA LYS A 66 -20.71 33.47 12.96
C LYS A 66 -21.47 33.36 11.64
N GLU A 67 -22.64 33.97 11.57
CA GLU A 67 -23.37 34.07 10.31
C GLU A 67 -22.53 34.83 9.28
N PRO A 68 -22.52 34.39 8.00
CA PRO A 68 -21.83 35.12 6.95
C PRO A 68 -22.44 36.53 6.80
N ALA A 69 -21.62 37.48 6.34
CA ALA A 69 -22.13 38.81 6.03
C ALA A 69 -23.26 38.72 4.98
N LYS A 70 -24.25 39.62 5.08
CA LYS A 70 -25.48 39.61 4.26
C LYS A 70 -25.26 39.60 2.74
N TYR A 71 -24.05 39.94 2.27
CA TYR A 71 -23.67 39.99 0.86
C TYR A 71 -22.37 39.21 0.58
N ALA A 72 -21.97 38.30 1.46
CA ALA A 72 -20.80 37.46 1.22
C ALA A 72 -21.07 36.54 0.00
N PRO A 73 -20.10 36.40 -0.92
CA PRO A 73 -20.25 35.54 -2.10
C PRO A 73 -20.32 34.05 -1.74
N PHE A 74 -19.76 33.68 -0.58
CA PHE A 74 -19.80 32.32 -0.04
C PHE A 74 -20.48 32.32 1.31
N ALA A 75 -21.30 31.30 1.54
CA ALA A 75 -21.87 31.08 2.86
C ALA A 75 -20.78 30.63 3.84
N TYR A 76 -19.77 29.91 3.38
CA TYR A 76 -18.70 29.30 4.18
C TYR A 76 -17.32 29.64 3.61
N GLU A 77 -16.37 30.03 4.46
CA GLU A 77 -15.00 30.32 4.07
C GLU A 77 -14.02 29.66 5.04
N TYR A 78 -13.09 28.86 4.51
CA TYR A 78 -12.10 28.12 5.28
C TYR A 78 -10.70 28.26 4.68
N ALA A 79 -9.68 28.26 5.52
CA ALA A 79 -8.28 28.21 5.09
C ALA A 79 -7.53 27.11 5.85
N ALA A 80 -6.52 26.53 5.19
CA ALA A 80 -5.57 25.64 5.83
C ALA A 80 -4.70 26.43 6.82
N ILE A 81 -4.74 26.05 8.09
CA ILE A 81 -3.91 26.59 9.16
C ILE A 81 -2.95 25.51 9.60
N MET A 82 -1.66 25.85 9.65
CA MET A 82 -0.58 24.95 10.07
C MET A 82 -0.36 25.14 11.57
N ASP A 83 -0.34 24.03 12.30
CA ASP A 83 -0.04 23.99 13.73
C ASP A 83 1.47 23.87 13.96
N ASP A 84 1.91 24.17 15.19
CA ASP A 84 3.32 24.14 15.59
C ASP A 84 3.93 22.72 15.56
N ASP A 85 3.09 21.68 15.54
CA ASP A 85 3.50 20.27 15.46
C ASP A 85 3.70 19.77 14.02
N GLY A 86 3.43 20.63 13.03
CA GLY A 86 3.54 20.29 11.61
C GLY A 86 2.35 19.51 11.06
N GLU A 87 1.24 19.43 11.78
CA GLU A 87 -0.06 19.08 11.21
C GLU A 87 -0.83 20.34 10.78
N TRP A 88 -1.87 20.16 9.99
CA TRP A 88 -2.72 21.27 9.55
C TRP A 88 -4.18 20.84 9.46
N GLY A 89 -5.06 21.81 9.65
CA GLY A 89 -6.51 21.64 9.54
C GLY A 89 -7.17 22.81 8.82
N LEU A 90 -8.44 22.64 8.45
CA LEU A 90 -9.24 23.74 7.95
C LEU A 90 -9.86 24.52 9.10
N GLU A 91 -9.67 25.82 9.10
CA GLU A 91 -10.31 26.73 10.06
C GLU A 91 -11.11 27.83 9.36
N PRO A 92 -12.20 28.34 9.98
CA PRO A 92 -12.94 29.47 9.44
C PRO A 92 -12.02 30.67 9.25
N VAL A 93 -12.09 31.31 8.09
CA VAL A 93 -11.25 32.49 7.83
C VAL A 93 -11.68 33.62 8.78
N SER A 94 -10.73 34.12 9.59
CA SER A 94 -10.95 35.31 10.40
C SER A 94 -10.92 36.57 9.50
N LEU A 95 -11.63 37.63 9.90
CA LEU A 95 -11.66 38.90 9.16
C LEU A 95 -10.27 39.53 8.95
N GLU A 96 -9.27 39.11 9.73
CA GLU A 96 -7.89 39.62 9.69
C GLU A 96 -7.01 38.86 8.68
N ALA A 97 -7.41 37.65 8.26
CA ALA A 97 -6.63 36.76 7.40
C ALA A 97 -7.08 36.77 5.93
N GLN A 98 -8.04 37.63 5.55
CA GLN A 98 -8.82 37.43 4.32
C GLN A 98 -8.14 37.74 2.98
N ASP A 99 -7.08 38.56 2.90
CA ASP A 99 -6.75 39.19 1.61
C ASP A 99 -5.29 39.17 1.15
N THR A 100 -4.36 38.57 1.91
CA THR A 100 -2.96 38.49 1.46
C THR A 100 -2.63 37.05 1.03
N PRO A 101 -2.36 36.80 -0.27
CA PRO A 101 -1.84 35.51 -0.70
C PRO A 101 -0.55 35.18 0.06
N PRO A 102 -0.28 33.91 0.38
CA PRO A 102 0.96 33.54 1.03
C PRO A 102 2.15 33.98 0.17
N ASP A 103 3.16 34.58 0.80
CA ASP A 103 4.42 34.88 0.15
C ASP A 103 5.36 33.67 0.16
N GLU A 104 6.50 33.77 -0.55
CA GLU A 104 7.49 32.70 -0.66
C GLU A 104 8.06 32.31 0.72
N ALA A 105 8.24 33.27 1.62
CA ALA A 105 8.73 33.02 2.98
C ALA A 105 7.72 32.22 3.82
N GLN A 106 6.42 32.46 3.64
CA GLN A 106 5.37 31.68 4.29
C GLN A 106 5.32 30.24 3.76
N PHE A 107 5.53 30.03 2.46
CA PHE A 107 5.62 28.69 1.89
C PHE A 107 6.84 27.92 2.41
N GLU A 108 8.01 28.55 2.46
CA GLU A 108 9.22 27.93 3.05
C GLU A 108 9.01 27.58 4.53
N LYS A 109 8.33 28.46 5.28
CA LYS A 109 7.99 28.19 6.68
C LYS A 109 7.09 26.96 6.79
N TRP A 110 6.02 26.88 6.01
CA TRP A 110 5.13 25.71 6.03
C TRP A 110 5.84 24.41 5.65
N ASP A 111 6.66 24.44 4.60
CA ASP A 111 7.45 23.28 4.19
C ASP A 111 8.48 22.85 5.24
N SER A 112 8.98 23.79 6.06
CA SER A 112 9.90 23.48 7.15
C SER A 112 9.23 22.82 8.37
N LEU A 113 7.93 23.06 8.57
CA LEU A 113 7.14 22.46 9.66
C LEU A 113 6.67 21.05 9.31
N LEU A 114 6.44 20.77 8.01
CA LEU A 114 6.00 19.45 7.57
C LEU A 114 7.09 18.39 7.77
N THR A 115 6.72 17.32 8.47
CA THR A 115 7.60 16.19 8.79
C THR A 115 7.36 15.00 7.85
N ASN A 116 8.20 13.96 7.94
CA ASN A 116 8.02 12.67 7.24
C ASN A 116 8.04 12.76 5.70
N ASN A 117 8.93 13.59 5.14
CA ASN A 117 9.04 13.84 3.69
C ASN A 117 7.77 14.41 3.03
N ARG A 118 6.85 14.97 3.83
CA ARG A 118 5.71 15.74 3.33
C ARG A 118 6.19 17.13 2.87
N CYS A 119 5.45 17.71 1.94
CA CYS A 119 5.57 19.12 1.58
C CYS A 119 4.19 19.66 1.24
N ILE A 120 4.04 20.99 1.25
CA ILE A 120 2.79 21.69 0.99
C ILE A 120 2.14 21.24 -0.33
N TYR A 121 2.98 20.86 -1.29
CA TYR A 121 2.55 20.36 -2.59
C TYR A 121 1.82 19.02 -2.49
N THR A 122 2.43 18.03 -1.82
CA THR A 122 1.82 16.71 -1.69
C THR A 122 0.56 16.77 -0.83
N GLU A 123 0.54 17.64 0.18
CA GLU A 123 -0.63 17.91 1.02
C GLU A 123 -1.80 18.51 0.24
N ALA A 124 -1.56 19.59 -0.52
CA ALA A 124 -2.58 20.25 -1.32
C ALA A 124 -3.12 19.33 -2.42
N ILE A 125 -2.26 18.52 -3.06
CA ILE A 125 -2.70 17.52 -4.05
C ILE A 125 -3.56 16.45 -3.40
N SER A 126 -3.17 15.97 -2.23
CA SER A 126 -3.90 14.91 -1.52
C SER A 126 -5.28 15.41 -1.08
N PHE A 127 -5.37 16.65 -0.59
CA PHE A 127 -6.65 17.29 -0.32
C PHE A 127 -7.50 17.47 -1.59
N HIS A 128 -6.89 17.92 -2.69
CA HIS A 128 -7.57 18.03 -3.98
C HIS A 128 -8.14 16.68 -4.46
N ASN A 129 -7.41 15.59 -4.25
CA ASN A 129 -7.87 14.24 -4.59
C ASN A 129 -9.08 13.81 -3.76
N ILE A 130 -9.16 14.20 -2.49
CA ILE A 130 -10.36 13.97 -1.65
C ILE A 130 -11.56 14.72 -2.23
N LEU A 131 -11.39 16.00 -2.59
CA LEU A 131 -12.45 16.75 -3.26
C LEU A 131 -12.86 16.09 -4.59
N LYS A 132 -11.91 15.61 -5.38
CA LYS A 132 -12.22 14.84 -6.60
C LYS A 132 -13.04 13.59 -6.30
N ALA A 133 -12.72 12.84 -5.24
CA ALA A 133 -13.50 11.68 -4.80
C ALA A 133 -14.96 12.07 -4.48
N MET A 134 -15.16 13.11 -3.67
CA MET A 134 -16.48 13.62 -3.30
C MET A 134 -17.35 14.04 -4.51
N TYR A 135 -16.71 14.47 -5.60
CA TYR A 135 -17.39 14.88 -6.84
C TYR A 135 -17.36 13.82 -7.94
N HIS A 136 -16.93 12.59 -7.64
CA HIS A 136 -16.80 11.49 -8.61
C HIS A 136 -15.96 11.88 -9.84
N ARG A 137 -14.94 12.72 -9.63
CA ARG A 137 -14.01 13.15 -10.68
C ARG A 137 -12.82 12.19 -10.75
N PRO A 138 -12.22 11.98 -11.93
CA PRO A 138 -11.02 11.17 -12.07
C PRO A 138 -9.88 11.66 -11.18
N ILE A 139 -9.34 10.73 -10.38
CA ILE A 139 -8.20 10.94 -9.50
C ILE A 139 -6.97 10.33 -10.17
N THR A 140 -5.87 11.06 -10.10
CA THR A 140 -4.58 10.67 -10.67
C THR A 140 -3.54 10.66 -9.57
N ILE A 141 -2.85 9.53 -9.41
CA ILE A 141 -1.80 9.36 -8.41
C ILE A 141 -0.52 8.92 -9.10
N GLY A 142 0.57 9.65 -8.82
CA GLY A 142 1.88 9.44 -9.41
C GLY A 142 2.90 8.79 -8.48
N SER A 143 2.60 8.65 -7.18
CA SER A 143 3.51 8.04 -6.22
C SER A 143 2.79 7.36 -5.04
N PHE A 144 3.49 6.42 -4.41
CA PHE A 144 3.00 5.74 -3.20
C PHE A 144 2.74 6.74 -2.07
N PHE A 145 3.62 7.73 -1.89
CA PHE A 145 3.47 8.75 -0.83
C PHE A 145 2.23 9.62 -1.06
N GLN A 146 1.97 10.03 -2.32
CA GLN A 146 0.74 10.76 -2.64
C GLN A 146 -0.52 9.91 -2.35
N PHE A 147 -0.47 8.59 -2.62
CA PHE A 147 -1.55 7.69 -2.23
C PHE A 147 -1.75 7.64 -0.71
N ALA A 148 -0.67 7.43 0.03
CA ALA A 148 -0.68 7.36 1.49
C ALA A 148 -1.19 8.67 2.12
N ASP A 149 -0.73 9.84 1.64
CA ASP A 149 -1.17 11.15 2.11
C ASP A 149 -2.66 11.40 1.78
N THR A 150 -3.13 10.96 0.62
CA THR A 150 -4.57 11.04 0.26
C THR A 150 -5.41 10.20 1.21
N VAL A 151 -4.98 8.99 1.56
CA VAL A 151 -5.68 8.13 2.54
C VAL A 151 -5.63 8.76 3.94
N ARG A 152 -4.48 9.29 4.37
CA ARG A 152 -4.31 9.96 5.66
C ARG A 152 -5.24 11.16 5.81
N LEU A 153 -5.29 12.03 4.79
CA LEU A 153 -6.19 13.19 4.83
C LEU A 153 -7.66 12.76 4.74
N ALA A 154 -7.97 11.68 4.01
CA ALA A 154 -9.34 11.15 3.98
C ALA A 154 -9.75 10.60 5.34
N ASP A 155 -8.84 9.97 6.08
CA ASP A 155 -9.06 9.55 7.46
C ASP A 155 -9.34 10.76 8.36
N PHE A 156 -8.47 11.78 8.31
CA PHE A 156 -8.61 13.02 9.08
C PHE A 156 -9.93 13.76 8.82
N TYR A 157 -10.31 13.91 7.56
CA TYR A 157 -11.56 14.56 7.15
C TYR A 157 -12.77 13.61 7.12
N CYS A 158 -12.66 12.41 7.71
CA CYS A 158 -13.72 11.39 7.76
C CYS A 158 -14.38 11.13 6.38
N ALA A 159 -13.55 10.96 5.35
CA ALA A 159 -13.93 10.77 3.95
C ALA A 159 -13.39 9.46 3.36
N LEU A 160 -12.95 8.51 4.20
CA LEU A 160 -12.47 7.20 3.76
C LEU A 160 -13.47 6.42 2.89
N PRO A 161 -14.80 6.40 3.15
CA PRO A 161 -15.73 5.62 2.33
C PRO A 161 -15.77 6.05 0.87
N ILE A 162 -15.80 7.36 0.60
CA ILE A 162 -15.84 7.86 -0.77
C ILE A 162 -14.50 7.65 -1.49
N LEU A 163 -13.39 7.74 -0.76
CA LEU A 163 -12.08 7.42 -1.30
C LEU A 163 -11.98 5.92 -1.61
N SER A 164 -12.43 5.05 -0.70
CA SER A 164 -12.48 3.59 -0.86
C SER A 164 -13.26 3.19 -2.11
N ALA A 165 -14.47 3.76 -2.29
CA ALA A 165 -15.29 3.54 -3.49
C ALA A 165 -14.61 4.00 -4.79
N SER A 166 -13.59 4.86 -4.71
CA SER A 166 -12.84 5.37 -5.85
C SER A 166 -11.55 4.58 -6.14
N ILE A 167 -11.15 3.63 -5.27
CA ILE A 167 -9.83 2.96 -5.34
C ILE A 167 -9.65 2.20 -6.65
N ASP A 168 -10.63 1.40 -7.08
CA ASP A 168 -10.52 0.68 -8.36
C ASP A 168 -10.24 1.62 -9.54
N LEU A 169 -10.86 2.80 -9.54
CA LEU A 169 -10.64 3.81 -10.56
C LEU A 169 -9.27 4.51 -10.40
N ILE A 170 -8.84 4.76 -9.17
CA ILE A 170 -7.52 5.32 -8.85
C ILE A 170 -6.41 4.39 -9.35
N LEU A 171 -6.50 3.10 -9.02
CA LEU A 171 -5.51 2.08 -9.42
C LEU A 171 -5.45 1.94 -10.94
N ARG A 172 -6.58 2.12 -11.63
CA ARG A 172 -6.64 2.17 -13.10
C ARG A 172 -6.03 3.44 -13.68
N ASN A 173 -6.02 4.56 -12.96
CA ASN A 173 -5.58 5.88 -13.43
C ASN A 173 -4.21 6.31 -12.90
N LEU A 174 -3.43 5.36 -12.38
CA LEU A 174 -2.03 5.57 -12.02
C LEU A 174 -1.24 6.21 -13.18
N ILE A 175 -0.44 7.23 -12.86
CA ILE A 175 0.43 7.91 -13.83
C ILE A 175 1.85 7.39 -13.62
N PRO A 176 2.41 6.61 -14.56
CA PRO A 176 3.81 6.22 -14.49
C PRO A 176 4.71 7.47 -14.60
N SER A 177 5.82 7.50 -13.87
CA SER A 177 6.75 8.63 -13.92
C SER A 177 7.17 8.98 -15.37
N PRO A 178 7.27 10.28 -15.71
CA PRO A 178 7.44 10.76 -17.08
C PRO A 178 8.79 10.41 -17.76
N ASN A 179 9.67 9.69 -17.08
CA ASN A 179 11.04 9.41 -17.54
C ASN A 179 11.14 8.34 -18.63
N PHE A 180 10.02 7.79 -19.11
CA PHE A 180 10.00 6.88 -20.23
C PHE A 180 9.21 7.53 -21.37
N SER A 181 9.84 7.63 -22.54
CA SER A 181 9.15 7.93 -23.79
C SER A 181 8.12 6.85 -24.08
N PHE A 182 6.90 6.99 -23.55
CA PHE A 182 5.90 5.94 -23.61
C PHE A 182 5.17 5.92 -24.95
N ASN A 183 5.15 4.76 -25.59
CA ASN A 183 4.13 4.41 -26.56
C ASN A 183 2.79 4.25 -25.80
N PRO A 184 1.66 4.81 -26.27
CA PRO A 184 0.36 4.64 -25.63
C PRO A 184 -0.04 3.18 -25.34
N GLN A 185 0.50 2.21 -26.08
CA GLN A 185 0.26 0.78 -25.84
C GLN A 185 0.95 0.23 -24.58
N ASP A 186 1.96 0.91 -24.04
CA ASP A 186 2.71 0.45 -22.85
C ASP A 186 2.11 0.98 -21.54
N ILE A 187 1.13 1.89 -21.59
CA ILE A 187 0.51 2.52 -20.41
C ILE A 187 -0.02 1.47 -19.41
N PRO A 188 -0.77 0.43 -19.82
CA PRO A 188 -1.26 -0.57 -18.87
C PRO A 188 -0.10 -1.27 -18.14
N ARG A 189 0.93 -1.72 -18.88
CA ARG A 189 2.10 -2.40 -18.30
C ARG A 189 2.83 -1.54 -17.30
N SER A 190 2.95 -0.24 -17.56
CA SER A 190 3.65 0.70 -16.68
C SER A 190 2.89 0.99 -15.40
N ARG A 191 1.55 1.08 -15.45
CA ARG A 191 0.70 1.23 -14.26
C ARG A 191 0.83 0.04 -13.33
N ILE A 192 0.69 -1.13 -13.93
CA ILE A 192 0.83 -2.40 -13.26
C ILE A 192 2.22 -2.53 -12.63
N LYS A 193 3.28 -2.20 -13.38
CA LYS A 193 4.65 -2.19 -12.84
C LYS A 193 4.78 -1.26 -11.64
N MET A 194 4.22 -0.06 -11.71
CA MET A 194 4.25 0.91 -10.62
C MET A 194 3.54 0.39 -9.36
N LEU A 195 2.36 -0.22 -9.52
CA LEU A 195 1.65 -0.84 -8.40
C LEU A 195 2.45 -2.03 -7.81
N GLY A 196 3.03 -2.86 -8.67
CA GLY A 196 3.94 -3.93 -8.25
C GLY A 196 5.16 -3.41 -7.49
N ASP A 197 5.73 -2.29 -7.94
CA ASP A 197 6.83 -1.62 -7.25
C ASP A 197 6.39 -1.15 -5.85
N TRP A 198 5.18 -0.57 -5.71
CA TRP A 198 4.66 -0.16 -4.40
C TRP A 198 4.49 -1.33 -3.44
N PHE A 199 3.91 -2.45 -3.87
CA PHE A 199 3.84 -3.65 -3.04
C PHE A 199 5.23 -4.24 -2.73
N CYS A 200 6.18 -4.10 -3.66
CA CYS A 200 7.57 -4.51 -3.49
C CYS A 200 8.38 -3.59 -2.57
N THR A 201 8.04 -2.32 -2.40
CA THR A 201 8.79 -1.40 -1.53
C THR A 201 8.09 -1.12 -0.21
N HIS A 202 6.75 -1.12 -0.20
CA HIS A 202 5.90 -0.73 0.94
C HIS A 202 4.81 -1.76 1.30
N PRO A 203 5.11 -3.08 1.40
CA PRO A 203 4.07 -4.10 1.58
C PRO A 203 3.28 -3.95 2.89
N LEU A 204 3.95 -3.58 4.00
CA LEU A 204 3.31 -3.38 5.30
C LEU A 204 2.40 -2.14 5.28
N ASP A 205 2.88 -1.04 4.69
CA ASP A 205 2.07 0.17 4.58
C ASP A 205 0.86 -0.06 3.68
N MET A 206 1.02 -0.80 2.58
CA MET A 206 -0.10 -1.20 1.74
C MET A 206 -1.14 -2.02 2.52
N CYS A 207 -0.73 -2.89 3.45
CA CYS A 207 -1.67 -3.61 4.34
C CYS A 207 -2.40 -2.63 5.27
N ILE A 208 -1.70 -1.66 5.87
CA ILE A 208 -2.31 -0.65 6.73
C ILE A 208 -3.31 0.21 5.95
N LEU A 209 -2.90 0.72 4.77
CA LEU A 209 -3.71 1.61 3.95
C LEU A 209 -4.96 0.90 3.42
N SER A 210 -4.81 -0.33 2.92
CA SER A 210 -5.95 -1.13 2.46
C SER A 210 -6.89 -1.54 3.59
N CYS A 211 -6.35 -1.80 4.79
CA CYS A 211 -7.14 -2.01 6.00
C CYS A 211 -7.95 -0.77 6.35
N LYS A 212 -7.34 0.42 6.38
CA LYS A 212 -8.06 1.70 6.63
C LYS A 212 -9.14 1.98 5.60
N LEU A 213 -8.90 1.63 4.34
CA LEU A 213 -9.86 1.80 3.26
C LEU A 213 -10.95 0.72 3.25
N HIS A 214 -10.84 -0.33 4.07
CA HIS A 214 -11.70 -1.51 4.04
C HIS A 214 -11.74 -2.15 2.63
N HIS A 215 -10.62 -2.11 1.90
CA HIS A 215 -10.54 -2.59 0.52
C HIS A 215 -9.96 -4.00 0.47
N LYS A 216 -10.85 -4.98 0.33
CA LYS A 216 -10.54 -6.42 0.40
C LYS A 216 -9.44 -6.86 -0.57
N GLU A 217 -9.58 -6.50 -1.84
CA GLU A 217 -8.68 -6.93 -2.92
C GLU A 217 -7.29 -6.34 -2.70
N LEU A 218 -7.21 -5.04 -2.42
CA LEU A 218 -5.96 -4.34 -2.14
C LEU A 218 -5.25 -4.91 -0.91
N PHE A 219 -6.00 -5.26 0.13
CA PHE A 219 -5.45 -5.88 1.35
C PHE A 219 -4.94 -7.28 1.09
N HIS A 220 -5.72 -8.09 0.38
CA HIS A 220 -5.31 -9.42 -0.03
C HIS A 220 -4.01 -9.38 -0.82
N ASP A 221 -3.91 -8.49 -1.80
CA ASP A 221 -2.70 -8.31 -2.59
C ASP A 221 -1.52 -7.86 -1.73
N ALA A 222 -1.73 -6.87 -0.85
CA ALA A 222 -0.69 -6.42 0.08
C ALA A 222 -0.17 -7.56 0.97
N LEU A 223 -1.09 -8.39 1.48
CA LEU A 223 -0.80 -9.54 2.32
C LEU A 223 0.02 -10.60 1.57
N ILE A 224 -0.26 -10.84 0.29
CA ILE A 224 0.57 -11.71 -0.56
C ILE A 224 2.02 -11.21 -0.57
N PHE A 225 2.24 -9.91 -0.74
CA PHE A 225 3.60 -9.37 -0.80
C PHE A 225 4.29 -9.37 0.57
N VAL A 226 3.55 -9.20 1.66
CA VAL A 226 4.09 -9.41 3.01
C VAL A 226 4.49 -10.88 3.18
N VAL A 227 3.54 -11.81 3.02
CA VAL A 227 3.74 -13.25 3.27
C VAL A 227 4.71 -13.89 2.28
N GLY A 228 4.74 -13.52 1.01
CA GLY A 228 5.70 -14.13 0.08
C GLY A 228 7.12 -13.58 0.21
N LYS A 229 7.32 -12.41 0.85
CA LYS A 229 8.65 -11.98 1.31
C LYS A 229 9.12 -12.72 2.55
N TRP A 230 8.32 -13.63 3.09
CA TRP A 230 8.63 -14.40 4.28
C TRP A 230 10.03 -15.03 4.32
N PRO A 231 10.62 -15.53 3.22
CA PRO A 231 12.02 -15.97 3.21
C PRO A 231 13.01 -14.87 3.67
N ARG A 232 12.78 -13.62 3.27
CA ARG A 232 13.57 -12.47 3.72
C ARG A 232 13.16 -12.04 5.13
N MET A 233 11.87 -12.05 5.45
CA MET A 233 11.37 -11.73 6.79
C MET A 233 11.94 -12.66 7.86
N LEU A 234 12.07 -13.96 7.58
CA LEU A 234 12.65 -14.96 8.49
C LEU A 234 14.13 -14.71 8.79
N LEU A 235 14.94 -14.36 7.77
CA LEU A 235 16.36 -14.02 7.97
C LEU A 235 16.57 -12.80 8.87
N GLU A 236 15.59 -11.90 8.90
CA GLU A 236 15.62 -10.69 9.71
C GLU A 236 14.96 -10.92 11.09
N TYR A 237 13.91 -11.75 11.17
CA TYR A 237 13.22 -12.20 12.39
C TYR A 237 14.11 -13.07 13.29
N GLU A 238 14.84 -14.02 12.70
CA GLU A 238 15.78 -14.90 13.41
C GLU A 238 17.04 -14.15 13.90
N LYS A 239 17.27 -12.91 13.44
CA LYS A 239 18.34 -12.05 13.94
C LYS A 239 17.78 -11.18 15.08
N PRO A 240 18.04 -11.50 16.36
CA PRO A 240 17.52 -10.76 17.51
C PRO A 240 18.03 -9.30 17.63
N LYS A 241 18.77 -8.79 16.65
CA LYS A 241 19.35 -7.43 16.60
C LYS A 241 19.18 -6.72 15.25
N SER A 242 18.35 -7.25 14.35
CA SER A 242 18.05 -6.55 13.09
C SER A 242 17.11 -5.37 13.35
N ALA A 243 17.65 -4.22 13.76
CA ALA A 243 16.89 -2.99 13.97
C ALA A 243 16.14 -2.49 12.70
N GLN A 244 16.43 -3.07 11.53
CA GLN A 244 15.89 -2.62 10.25
C GLN A 244 14.45 -3.09 9.96
N TRP A 245 13.90 -4.07 10.70
CA TRP A 245 12.62 -4.66 10.31
C TRP A 245 11.83 -5.32 11.47
N ASN A 246 11.53 -4.55 12.52
CA ASN A 246 10.56 -4.96 13.55
C ASN A 246 9.13 -4.66 13.07
N TRP A 247 8.59 -5.51 12.20
CA TRP A 247 7.24 -5.32 11.65
C TRP A 247 6.14 -5.40 12.72
N ILE A 248 6.38 -6.12 13.82
CA ILE A 248 5.44 -6.21 14.95
C ILE A 248 5.35 -4.84 15.63
N GLU A 249 6.48 -4.19 15.91
CA GLU A 249 6.51 -2.83 16.47
C GLU A 249 5.87 -1.83 15.50
N ARG A 250 6.16 -1.94 14.19
CA ARG A 250 5.54 -1.08 13.18
C ARG A 250 4.02 -1.26 13.07
N LEU A 251 3.53 -2.48 13.29
CA LEU A 251 2.11 -2.82 13.27
C LEU A 251 1.49 -2.85 14.67
N GLU A 252 2.20 -2.42 15.72
CA GLU A 252 1.69 -2.41 17.09
C GLU A 252 0.33 -1.69 17.19
N PRO A 253 0.09 -0.56 16.48
CA PRO A 253 -1.22 0.09 16.46
C PRO A 253 -2.32 -0.71 15.77
N HIS A 254 -1.99 -1.82 15.10
CA HIS A 254 -2.86 -2.61 14.24
C HIS A 254 -2.82 -4.11 14.61
N PRO A 255 -3.28 -4.51 15.81
CA PRO A 255 -3.16 -5.88 16.32
C PRO A 255 -3.87 -6.92 15.46
N ARG A 256 -4.98 -6.56 14.82
CA ARG A 256 -5.71 -7.46 13.91
C ARG A 256 -4.97 -7.73 12.61
N ILE A 257 -4.21 -6.76 12.10
CA ILE A 257 -3.31 -6.98 10.96
C ILE A 257 -2.18 -7.94 11.37
N ILE A 258 -1.62 -7.77 12.59
CA ILE A 258 -0.62 -8.70 13.13
C ILE A 258 -1.18 -10.12 13.21
N GLU A 259 -2.39 -10.29 13.76
CA GLU A 259 -3.06 -11.60 13.86
C GLU A 259 -3.27 -12.21 12.48
N THR A 260 -3.77 -11.45 11.52
CA THR A 260 -4.02 -11.91 10.14
C THR A 260 -2.74 -12.35 9.45
N ILE A 261 -1.66 -11.56 9.60
CA ILE A 261 -0.33 -11.93 9.10
C ILE A 261 0.14 -13.20 9.81
N GLY A 262 0.06 -13.27 11.14
CA GLY A 262 0.48 -14.43 11.93
C GLY A 262 -0.25 -15.71 11.53
N TYR A 263 -1.57 -15.64 11.33
CA TYR A 263 -2.39 -16.76 10.87
C TYR A 263 -2.01 -17.20 9.46
N SER A 264 -1.87 -16.25 8.52
CA SER A 264 -1.45 -16.52 7.14
C SER A 264 -0.08 -17.18 7.08
N LEU A 265 0.83 -16.73 7.94
CA LEU A 265 2.15 -17.34 8.10
C LEU A 265 2.03 -18.76 8.65
N ALA A 266 1.25 -18.98 9.71
CA ALA A 266 1.04 -20.31 10.29
C ALA A 266 0.49 -21.32 9.27
N GLN A 267 -0.53 -20.93 8.49
CA GLN A 267 -1.05 -21.75 7.39
C GLN A 267 0.04 -22.09 6.37
N LEU A 268 0.88 -21.11 6.03
CA LEU A 268 2.00 -21.34 5.13
C LEU A 268 3.02 -22.34 5.71
N ILE A 269 3.34 -22.26 7.01
CA ILE A 269 4.22 -23.23 7.68
C ILE A 269 3.63 -24.64 7.64
N GLU A 270 2.32 -24.76 7.91
CA GLU A 270 1.62 -26.04 7.91
C GLU A 270 1.61 -26.67 6.51
N LEU A 271 1.24 -25.89 5.50
CA LEU A 271 1.25 -26.33 4.10
C LEU A 271 2.65 -26.81 3.69
N GLN A 272 3.69 -26.04 4.02
CA GLN A 272 5.08 -26.43 3.74
C GLN A 272 5.50 -27.72 4.46
N SER A 273 5.01 -27.94 5.69
CA SER A 273 5.28 -29.14 6.49
C SER A 273 4.55 -30.36 5.95
N ALA A 274 3.30 -30.19 5.48
CA ALA A 274 2.53 -31.24 4.83
C ALA A 274 3.18 -31.68 3.51
N VAL A 275 3.59 -30.71 2.68
CA VAL A 275 4.39 -30.96 1.46
C VAL A 275 5.69 -31.71 1.81
N ALA A 276 6.33 -31.40 2.94
CA ALA A 276 7.58 -32.04 3.36
C ALA A 276 7.40 -33.51 3.67
N THR A 277 6.31 -33.78 4.38
CA THR A 277 5.97 -35.11 4.84
C THR A 277 5.60 -35.99 3.65
N ASN A 278 4.78 -35.49 2.73
CA ASN A 278 4.44 -36.19 1.48
C ASN A 278 5.68 -36.43 0.62
N LEU A 279 6.53 -35.41 0.47
CA LEU A 279 7.77 -35.53 -0.29
C LEU A 279 8.70 -36.60 0.28
N ARG A 280 8.86 -36.66 1.61
CA ARG A 280 9.71 -37.67 2.25
C ARG A 280 9.17 -39.08 2.04
N ARG A 281 7.84 -39.24 2.14
CA ARG A 281 7.17 -40.52 1.87
C ARG A 281 7.44 -40.98 0.44
N ASP A 282 7.29 -40.09 -0.53
CA ASP A 282 7.44 -40.42 -1.95
C ASP A 282 8.93 -40.62 -2.31
N ALA A 283 9.83 -39.80 -1.76
CA ALA A 283 11.28 -39.97 -1.89
C ALA A 283 11.79 -41.30 -1.32
N ALA A 284 11.19 -41.81 -0.24
CA ALA A 284 11.56 -43.11 0.35
C ALA A 284 11.31 -44.29 -0.61
N THR A 285 10.44 -44.12 -1.61
CA THR A 285 10.20 -45.14 -2.64
C THR A 285 11.29 -45.18 -3.72
N CYS A 286 12.19 -44.18 -3.77
CA CYS A 286 13.31 -44.11 -4.72
C CYS A 286 14.64 -43.88 -4.00
N PRO A 287 15.54 -44.88 -3.92
CA PRO A 287 16.81 -44.77 -3.19
C PRO A 287 17.68 -43.58 -3.61
N PHE A 288 17.70 -43.24 -4.90
CA PHE A 288 18.45 -42.09 -5.41
C PHE A 288 17.90 -40.76 -4.87
N VAL A 289 16.58 -40.59 -4.86
CA VAL A 289 15.93 -39.36 -4.37
C VAL A 289 16.01 -39.28 -2.85
N SER A 290 15.84 -40.41 -2.14
CA SER A 290 16.05 -40.50 -0.70
C SER A 290 17.47 -40.06 -0.31
N ASN A 291 18.51 -40.53 -1.02
CA ASN A 291 19.88 -40.11 -0.78
C ASN A 291 20.09 -38.61 -1.04
N MET A 292 19.51 -38.08 -2.12
CA MET A 292 19.57 -36.65 -2.41
C MET A 292 18.88 -35.79 -1.34
N VAL A 293 17.72 -36.22 -0.83
CA VAL A 293 17.03 -35.58 0.30
C VAL A 293 17.94 -35.58 1.53
N ASN A 294 18.49 -36.74 1.90
CA ASN A 294 19.38 -36.88 3.06
C ASN A 294 20.64 -36.01 2.94
N ASP A 295 21.22 -35.89 1.75
CA ASP A 295 22.39 -35.05 1.51
C ASP A 295 22.08 -33.55 1.63
N ILE A 296 20.92 -33.11 1.13
CA ILE A 296 20.48 -31.72 1.29
C ILE A 296 20.21 -31.43 2.77
N GLU A 297 19.54 -32.33 3.50
CA GLU A 297 19.29 -32.17 4.94
C GLU A 297 20.61 -32.10 5.74
N LYS A 298 21.56 -32.99 5.47
CA LYS A 298 22.90 -32.95 6.07
C LYS A 298 23.63 -31.64 5.77
N GLN A 299 23.50 -31.11 4.55
CA GLN A 299 24.11 -29.82 4.21
C GLN A 299 23.49 -28.64 4.97
N ILE A 300 22.18 -28.69 5.25
CA ILE A 300 21.51 -27.65 6.03
C ILE A 300 21.89 -27.80 7.52
N GLN A 301 21.85 -29.01 8.08
CA GLN A 301 22.30 -29.31 9.46
C GLN A 301 23.74 -28.88 9.74
N ARG A 302 24.65 -29.02 8.76
CA ARG A 302 26.04 -28.57 8.89
C ARG A 302 26.16 -27.04 8.97
N ARG A 303 25.22 -26.31 8.36
CA ARG A 303 25.20 -24.84 8.37
C ARG A 303 24.48 -24.28 9.59
N ASP A 304 23.50 -25.02 10.12
CA ASP A 304 22.80 -24.70 11.35
C ASP A 304 22.62 -25.96 12.23
N PRO A 305 23.44 -26.13 13.29
CA PRO A 305 23.36 -27.27 14.20
C PRO A 305 22.07 -27.33 15.02
N VAL A 306 21.27 -26.25 15.08
CA VAL A 306 20.04 -26.16 15.88
C VAL A 306 18.81 -26.72 15.15
N TYR A 307 19.04 -27.38 13.99
CA TYR A 307 18.13 -28.01 13.00
C TYR A 307 16.90 -28.82 13.48
N SER A 308 16.66 -28.94 14.78
CA SER A 308 15.49 -29.60 15.36
C SER A 308 14.13 -28.95 15.02
N ARG A 309 14.11 -27.68 14.58
CA ARG A 309 12.90 -26.96 14.16
C ARG A 309 13.13 -26.33 12.79
N ARG A 310 12.55 -26.90 11.73
CA ARG A 310 12.63 -26.31 10.39
C ARG A 310 11.94 -24.96 10.39
N THR A 311 12.65 -23.90 10.03
CA THR A 311 11.97 -22.65 9.72
C THR A 311 11.42 -22.71 8.29
N PRO A 312 10.34 -21.99 7.99
CA PRO A 312 9.72 -22.02 6.64
C PRO A 312 10.68 -21.65 5.50
N LEU A 313 11.65 -20.77 5.77
CA LEU A 313 12.68 -20.36 4.83
C LEU A 313 13.62 -21.51 4.49
N GLU A 314 14.05 -22.26 5.51
CA GLU A 314 14.92 -23.41 5.32
C GLU A 314 14.20 -24.52 4.56
N THR A 315 12.89 -24.65 4.81
CA THR A 315 11.99 -25.55 4.08
C THR A 315 11.87 -25.15 2.62
N ALA A 316 11.66 -23.87 2.31
CA ALA A 316 11.65 -23.35 0.94
C ALA A 316 13.00 -23.55 0.23
N ARG A 317 14.12 -23.22 0.88
CA ARG A 317 15.48 -23.44 0.34
C ARG A 317 15.77 -24.92 0.07
N PHE A 318 15.31 -25.79 0.96
CA PHE A 318 15.41 -27.24 0.80
C PHE A 318 14.71 -27.69 -0.49
N TYR A 319 13.47 -27.25 -0.74
CA TYR A 319 12.73 -27.65 -1.95
C TYR A 319 13.28 -27.06 -3.23
N VAL A 320 13.75 -25.81 -3.23
CA VAL A 320 14.39 -25.22 -4.41
C VAL A 320 15.64 -26.01 -4.79
N LYS A 321 16.48 -26.37 -3.81
CA LYS A 321 17.65 -27.23 -4.05
C LYS A 321 17.27 -28.61 -4.54
N LEU A 322 16.24 -29.22 -3.94
CA LEU A 322 15.77 -30.54 -4.33
C LEU A 322 15.18 -30.55 -5.75
N MET A 323 14.37 -29.54 -6.10
CA MET A 323 13.81 -29.37 -7.45
C MET A 323 14.92 -29.23 -8.49
N ASN A 324 15.94 -28.41 -8.21
CA ASN A 324 17.08 -28.23 -9.11
C ASN A 324 17.89 -29.53 -9.27
N GLY A 325 18.15 -30.26 -8.18
CA GLY A 325 18.82 -31.56 -8.21
C GLY A 325 18.03 -32.62 -8.98
N LEU A 326 16.71 -32.67 -8.81
CA LEU A 326 15.84 -33.56 -9.57
C LEU A 326 15.83 -33.23 -11.06
N ARG A 327 15.77 -31.95 -11.45
CA ARG A 327 15.85 -31.53 -12.86
C ARG A 327 17.16 -32.00 -13.51
N GLU A 328 18.27 -31.80 -12.82
CA GLU A 328 19.59 -32.24 -13.30
C GLU A 328 19.68 -33.77 -13.41
N ALA A 329 19.12 -34.50 -12.45
CA ALA A 329 19.08 -35.96 -12.47
C ALA A 329 18.21 -36.50 -13.61
N ILE A 330 17.05 -35.89 -13.86
CA ILE A 330 16.14 -36.21 -14.98
C ILE A 330 16.85 -35.98 -16.32
N GLN A 331 17.48 -34.82 -16.50
CA GLN A 331 18.20 -34.47 -17.73
C GLN A 331 19.33 -35.47 -18.03
N ARG A 332 19.95 -36.03 -16.98
CA ARG A 332 21.02 -37.03 -17.10
C ARG A 332 20.51 -38.48 -17.12
N GLY A 333 19.19 -38.71 -17.17
CA GLY A 333 18.60 -40.05 -17.20
C GLY A 333 18.82 -40.87 -15.92
N ARG A 334 19.17 -40.22 -14.80
CA ARG A 334 19.47 -40.89 -13.51
C ARG A 334 18.23 -41.21 -12.69
N VAL A 335 17.10 -40.61 -13.04
CA VAL A 335 15.78 -40.88 -12.45
C VAL A 335 14.75 -41.00 -13.56
N GLY A 336 13.75 -41.86 -13.37
CA GLY A 336 12.72 -42.14 -14.37
C GLY A 336 11.76 -40.98 -14.62
N ASP A 337 10.99 -41.08 -15.71
CA ASP A 337 10.05 -40.03 -16.15
C ASP A 337 8.93 -39.71 -15.15
N THR A 338 8.62 -40.62 -14.22
CA THR A 338 7.67 -40.37 -13.13
C THR A 338 8.08 -39.18 -12.25
N TRP A 339 9.40 -38.90 -12.13
CA TRP A 339 9.91 -37.74 -11.42
C TRP A 339 9.74 -36.42 -12.19
N LYS A 340 9.44 -36.45 -13.50
CA LYS A 340 9.05 -35.25 -14.26
C LYS A 340 7.68 -34.73 -13.82
N VAL A 341 6.73 -35.64 -13.59
CA VAL A 341 5.40 -35.31 -13.04
C VAL A 341 5.57 -34.68 -11.67
N PHE A 342 6.38 -35.30 -10.81
CA PHE A 342 6.69 -34.78 -9.49
C PHE A 342 7.42 -33.44 -9.51
N VAL A 343 8.41 -33.23 -10.38
CA VAL A 343 9.04 -31.90 -10.57
C VAL A 343 8.03 -30.90 -11.12
N GLY A 344 7.06 -31.35 -11.92
CA GLY A 344 5.91 -30.57 -12.36
C GLY A 344 5.02 -30.15 -11.18
N GLU A 345 4.69 -31.07 -10.28
CA GLU A 345 3.90 -30.82 -9.06
C GLU A 345 4.65 -29.97 -8.03
N LEU A 346 5.93 -30.26 -7.75
CA LEU A 346 6.81 -29.40 -6.95
C LEU A 346 6.97 -28.04 -7.57
N LYS A 347 7.06 -27.97 -8.90
CA LYS A 347 7.03 -26.69 -9.59
C LYS A 347 5.68 -26.05 -9.34
N ILE A 348 4.52 -26.70 -9.50
CA ILE A 348 3.20 -26.12 -9.20
C ILE A 348 3.05 -25.74 -7.73
N LEU A 349 3.68 -26.44 -6.78
CA LEU A 349 3.64 -26.14 -5.34
C LEU A 349 4.58 -24.98 -4.98
N LEU A 350 5.81 -24.99 -5.48
CA LEU A 350 6.77 -23.88 -5.34
C LEU A 350 6.36 -22.67 -6.19
N SER A 351 5.58 -22.91 -7.23
CA SER A 351 4.91 -21.95 -8.10
C SER A 351 3.42 -21.92 -7.79
N PHE A 352 2.99 -22.23 -6.54
CA PHE A 352 1.56 -22.19 -6.16
C PHE A 352 1.06 -20.89 -6.74
N ASP A 353 0.11 -21.03 -7.67
CA ASP A 353 -0.18 -20.03 -8.67
C ASP A 353 -0.15 -18.68 -8.00
N PRO A 354 0.63 -17.71 -8.52
CA PRO A 354 0.43 -16.37 -8.05
C PRO A 354 -1.08 -16.17 -8.13
N VAL A 355 -1.70 -15.74 -7.04
CA VAL A 355 -2.86 -14.90 -7.24
C VAL A 355 -2.27 -13.65 -7.88
N LEU A 356 -1.95 -13.79 -9.17
CA LEU A 356 -1.91 -12.73 -10.10
C LEU A 356 -3.31 -12.19 -9.96
N VAL A 357 -3.43 -11.08 -9.23
CA VAL A 357 -4.01 -9.90 -9.87
C VAL A 357 -3.57 -10.01 -11.32
N ASN A 358 -4.49 -10.40 -12.21
CA ASN A 358 -4.27 -11.05 -13.53
C ASN A 358 -3.38 -10.26 -14.52
N GLU A 359 -2.62 -9.29 -14.04
CA GLU A 359 -2.07 -8.18 -14.75
C GLU A 359 -0.58 -7.95 -14.43
N LEU A 360 -0.02 -8.35 -13.26
CA LEU A 360 1.37 -8.02 -12.88
C LEU A 360 2.46 -8.74 -13.71
N PRO A 361 3.44 -8.03 -14.32
CA PRO A 361 4.47 -8.66 -15.14
C PRO A 361 5.43 -9.51 -14.30
N VAL A 362 5.65 -10.74 -14.76
CA VAL A 362 6.51 -11.79 -14.18
C VAL A 362 7.94 -11.31 -13.87
N GLU A 363 8.42 -10.26 -14.53
CA GLU A 363 9.75 -9.68 -14.31
C GLU A 363 9.90 -8.90 -12.99
N VAL A 364 8.80 -8.40 -12.43
CA VAL A 364 8.76 -7.76 -11.09
C VAL A 364 8.65 -8.82 -9.99
N VAL A 365 8.07 -9.97 -10.32
CA VAL A 365 7.74 -11.09 -9.42
C VAL A 365 8.75 -12.23 -9.61
N ARG A 366 10.06 -11.91 -9.67
CA ARG A 366 11.13 -12.88 -9.95
C ARG A 366 11.25 -14.01 -8.91
N ASP A 367 10.69 -13.81 -7.72
CA ASP A 367 10.68 -14.78 -6.63
C ASP A 367 9.27 -15.36 -6.50
N GLN A 368 9.13 -16.69 -6.49
CA GLN A 368 7.83 -17.36 -6.44
C GLN A 368 7.18 -17.15 -5.07
N PHE A 369 5.92 -16.70 -5.03
CA PHE A 369 5.18 -16.40 -3.81
C PHE A 369 4.36 -17.61 -3.37
N TRP A 370 4.23 -17.77 -2.05
CA TRP A 370 3.24 -18.69 -1.48
C TRP A 370 2.11 -17.85 -0.88
N CYS A 371 0.86 -18.15 -1.22
CA CYS A 371 -0.31 -17.44 -0.70
C CYS A 371 -1.15 -18.40 0.16
N ALA A 372 -1.50 -17.94 1.36
CA ALA A 372 -2.61 -18.48 2.14
C ALA A 372 -3.90 -17.83 1.64
N ARG A 373 -4.98 -18.60 1.47
CA ARG A 373 -6.30 -18.04 1.16
C ARG A 373 -6.85 -17.40 2.43
N VAL A 374 -7.12 -16.09 2.41
CA VAL A 374 -7.88 -15.45 3.49
C VAL A 374 -9.36 -15.80 3.28
N GLU A 375 -9.96 -16.47 4.26
CA GLU A 375 -11.39 -16.79 4.22
C GLU A 375 -12.23 -15.52 4.33
N GLU A 376 -13.41 -15.49 3.68
CA GLU A 376 -14.36 -14.40 3.83
C GLU A 376 -14.90 -14.38 5.26
N GLY A 377 -14.95 -13.22 5.93
CA GLY A 377 -15.33 -13.14 7.34
C GLY A 377 -14.16 -13.17 8.34
N VAL A 378 -12.93 -12.95 7.86
CA VAL A 378 -11.72 -12.87 8.71
C VAL A 378 -10.90 -11.59 8.42
N PHE A 379 -11.51 -10.54 7.86
CA PHE A 379 -10.76 -9.31 7.58
C PHE A 379 -10.53 -8.51 8.87
N PRO A 380 -9.37 -7.83 9.01
CA PRO A 380 -9.05 -7.09 10.22
C PRO A 380 -10.12 -6.08 10.63
N TRP A 381 -10.83 -5.47 9.69
CA TRP A 381 -11.82 -4.43 9.97
C TRP A 381 -13.24 -4.96 10.22
N GLU A 382 -13.47 -6.27 10.13
CA GLU A 382 -14.80 -6.84 10.37
C GLU A 382 -15.15 -6.74 11.87
N GLY A 383 -16.23 -6.01 12.19
CA GLY A 383 -16.64 -5.72 13.56
C GLY A 383 -16.00 -4.49 14.20
N GLU A 384 -15.35 -3.62 13.42
CA GLU A 384 -14.99 -2.27 13.87
C GLU A 384 -16.16 -1.31 13.58
N ASP A 385 -16.67 -0.65 14.63
CA ASP A 385 -17.58 0.49 14.48
C ASP A 385 -16.74 1.71 14.08
N VAL A 386 -16.76 2.07 12.80
CA VAL A 386 -16.01 3.24 12.30
C VAL A 386 -16.94 4.44 12.14
N ASP A 387 -16.60 5.56 12.78
CA ASP A 387 -17.32 6.83 12.69
C ASP A 387 -16.90 7.56 11.40
N TRP A 388 -17.33 7.04 10.25
CA TRP A 388 -17.10 7.67 8.95
C TRP A 388 -18.02 8.86 8.67
#